data_AF-A0AAW6IDN7-F1
#
_entry.id   AF-A0AAW6IDN7-F1
#
_cell.length_a   1.000
_cell.length_b   1.000
_cell.length_c   1.000
_cell.angle_alpha   90.00
_cell.angle_beta   90.00
_cell.angle_gamma   90.00
#
_symmetry.space_group_name_H-M   'P 1'
#
loop_
_entity.id
_entity.type
_entity.pdbx_description
1 polymer ?
#
loop_
_entity_poly.entity_id
_entity_poly.type
_entity_poly.pdbx_seq_one_letter_code
_entity_poly.pdbx_strand_id
1 'polypeptide(L)'
;MLNTILCKRTALPLGLLSLALVLPSCGSSEYKKYADNQAKQVASILRENGCMQCHSATAATPFYGNLPLIGPTVKADMREGTRYLDLTAMLEALDNGQLVSEADLAKVEDAALSGSMPPAKYSHMPMHWGTNLDSDEKAVLLSWAKDVRKK
;
A
#
# COMPACT_ATOMS: atom_id res chain seq x y z
N MET A 1 -35.29 -2.67 -15.86
CA MET A 1 -35.24 -1.38 -15.13
C MET A 1 -33.79 -0.92 -15.10
N LEU A 2 -33.42 -0.02 -16.02
CA LEU A 2 -32.10 0.60 -16.06
C LEU A 2 -32.02 1.62 -14.92
N ASN A 3 -31.07 1.45 -13.99
CA ASN A 3 -30.86 2.42 -12.93
C ASN A 3 -29.68 3.32 -13.29
N THR A 4 -29.98 4.60 -13.32
CA THR A 4 -29.20 5.73 -13.82
C THR A 4 -28.04 6.10 -12.91
N ILE A 5 -26.80 6.00 -13.41
CA ILE A 5 -25.63 6.65 -12.81
C ILE A 5 -25.54 8.07 -13.40
N LEU A 6 -25.92 9.05 -12.59
CA LEU A 6 -25.82 10.48 -12.89
C LEU A 6 -24.33 10.90 -12.89
N CYS A 7 -23.67 10.81 -14.04
CA CYS A 7 -22.41 11.50 -14.25
C CYS A 7 -22.69 13.00 -14.36
N LYS A 8 -22.25 13.77 -13.37
CA LYS A 8 -22.46 15.21 -13.24
C LYS A 8 -21.70 15.92 -14.38
N ARG A 9 -22.37 16.13 -15.51
CA ARG A 9 -21.87 16.91 -16.65
C ARG A 9 -21.87 18.39 -16.30
N THR A 10 -20.72 18.94 -15.96
CA THR A 10 -20.45 20.36 -16.18
C THR A 10 -19.75 20.50 -17.53
N ALA A 11 -20.52 20.92 -18.52
CA ALA A 11 -19.99 21.44 -19.76
C ALA A 11 -19.39 22.84 -19.48
N LEU A 12 -18.13 23.06 -19.85
CA LEU A 12 -17.55 24.40 -20.04
C LEU A 12 -16.69 24.37 -21.31
N PRO A 13 -16.68 25.46 -22.09
CA PRO A 13 -16.51 25.41 -23.54
C PRO A 13 -15.05 25.32 -23.98
N LEU A 14 -14.90 24.82 -25.20
CA LEU A 14 -13.67 24.77 -25.98
C LEU A 14 -12.89 26.09 -25.93
N GLY A 15 -11.67 26.03 -25.40
CA GLY A 15 -10.75 27.17 -25.36
C GLY A 15 -9.34 26.75 -24.95
N LEU A 16 -8.54 26.34 -25.95
CA LEU A 16 -7.09 26.53 -26.06
C LEU A 16 -6.26 26.49 -24.76
N LEU A 17 -5.73 25.32 -24.41
CA LEU A 17 -4.29 25.12 -24.17
C LEU A 17 -4.01 23.62 -24.03
N SER A 18 -3.47 23.02 -25.09
CA SER A 18 -3.01 21.63 -25.10
C SER A 18 -1.72 21.53 -24.29
N LEU A 19 -1.80 21.65 -22.96
CA LEU A 19 -0.87 20.95 -22.10
C LEU A 19 -1.58 19.66 -21.75
N ALA A 20 -1.19 18.58 -22.43
CA ALA A 20 -1.57 17.23 -22.05
C ALA A 20 -0.99 16.96 -20.66
N LEU A 21 -1.69 17.44 -19.64
CA LEU A 21 -1.63 16.93 -18.30
C LEU A 21 -2.19 15.51 -18.43
N VAL A 22 -1.29 14.56 -18.71
CA VAL A 22 -1.53 13.15 -18.46
C VAL A 22 -1.62 13.04 -16.93
N LEU A 23 -2.76 13.47 -16.39
CA LEU A 23 -3.18 13.06 -15.07
C LEU A 23 -3.37 11.55 -15.17
N PRO A 24 -2.72 10.73 -14.33
CA PRO A 24 -3.17 9.37 -14.10
C PRO A 24 -4.54 9.46 -13.42
N SER A 25 -5.57 9.71 -14.23
CA SER A 25 -6.96 9.56 -13.86
C SER A 25 -7.19 8.07 -13.70
N CYS A 26 -7.46 7.60 -12.48
CA CYS A 26 -7.69 6.19 -12.16
C CYS A 26 -6.62 5.26 -12.77
N GLY A 27 -5.37 5.34 -12.28
CA GLY A 27 -4.46 4.21 -12.47
C GLY A 27 -5.12 2.96 -11.89
N SER A 28 -5.46 1.98 -12.73
CA SER A 28 -5.73 0.64 -12.26
C SER A 28 -4.54 0.22 -11.40
N SER A 29 -4.78 -0.12 -10.13
CA SER A 29 -3.71 -0.59 -9.23
C SER A 29 -2.89 -1.68 -9.92
N GLU A 30 -1.57 -1.54 -9.91
CA GLU A 30 -0.61 -2.42 -10.61
C GLU A 30 -0.81 -3.87 -10.20
N TYR A 31 -1.22 -4.12 -8.95
CA TYR A 31 -1.49 -5.49 -8.48
C TYR A 31 -2.53 -6.23 -9.32
N LYS A 32 -3.45 -5.51 -9.99
CA LYS A 32 -4.46 -6.12 -10.88
C LYS A 32 -3.85 -6.70 -12.14
N LYS A 33 -2.65 -6.27 -12.56
CA LYS A 33 -1.92 -6.83 -13.70
C LYS A 33 -1.39 -8.23 -13.43
N TYR A 34 -1.23 -8.61 -12.16
CA TYR A 34 -0.70 -9.91 -11.74
C TYR A 34 -1.81 -10.89 -11.30
N ALA A 35 -3.00 -10.83 -11.90
CA ALA A 35 -4.16 -11.64 -11.49
C ALA A 35 -3.90 -13.17 -11.51
N ASP A 36 -2.90 -13.62 -12.27
CA ASP A 36 -2.44 -15.01 -12.37
C ASP A 36 -1.30 -15.36 -11.39
N ASN A 37 -0.79 -14.39 -10.63
CA ASN A 37 0.32 -14.57 -9.69
C ASN A 37 0.10 -13.82 -8.38
N GLN A 38 -0.55 -14.48 -7.42
CA GLN A 38 -0.85 -13.93 -6.09
C GLN A 38 0.38 -13.36 -5.36
N ALA A 39 1.55 -14.00 -5.46
CA ALA A 39 2.76 -13.50 -4.80
C ALA A 39 3.17 -12.12 -5.34
N LYS A 40 3.10 -11.94 -6.67
CA LYS A 40 3.33 -10.63 -7.30
C LYS A 40 2.22 -9.63 -6.99
N GLN A 41 0.96 -10.06 -6.83
CA GLN A 41 -0.11 -9.16 -6.38
C GLN A 41 0.20 -8.61 -4.99
N VAL A 42 0.53 -9.48 -4.04
CA VAL A 42 0.88 -9.08 -2.67
C VAL A 42 2.10 -8.17 -2.65
N ALA A 43 3.15 -8.51 -3.41
CA ALA A 43 4.33 -7.66 -3.51
C ALA A 43 4.02 -6.27 -4.10
N SER A 44 3.11 -6.20 -5.08
CA SER A 44 2.63 -4.93 -5.63
C SER A 44 1.86 -4.11 -4.60
N ILE A 45 0.89 -4.71 -3.90
CA ILE A 45 0.08 -4.04 -2.87
C ILE A 45 0.99 -3.42 -1.78
N LEU A 46 1.96 -4.19 -1.26
CA LEU A 46 2.87 -3.71 -0.22
C LEU A 46 3.73 -2.52 -0.69
N ARG A 47 4.06 -2.46 -1.99
CA ARG A 47 4.83 -1.36 -2.59
C ARG A 47 3.96 -0.14 -2.89
N GLU A 48 2.81 -0.35 -3.51
CA GLU A 48 1.86 0.69 -3.91
C GLU A 48 1.32 1.43 -2.69
N ASN A 49 1.05 0.70 -1.60
CA ASN A 49 0.55 1.29 -0.35
C ASN A 49 1.68 1.83 0.54
N GLY A 50 2.93 1.81 0.08
CA GLY A 50 4.04 2.43 0.76
C GLY A 50 4.45 1.77 2.08
N CYS A 51 4.14 0.48 2.29
CA CYS A 51 4.51 -0.23 3.53
C CYS A 51 6.02 -0.18 3.78
N MET A 52 6.81 -0.26 2.70
CA MET A 52 8.28 -0.15 2.73
C MET A 52 8.82 1.19 3.22
N GLN A 53 7.99 2.25 3.25
CA GLN A 53 8.44 3.56 3.75
C GLN A 53 8.65 3.56 5.28
N CYS A 54 8.10 2.58 6.00
CA CYS A 54 8.32 2.40 7.44
C CYS A 54 8.82 1.00 7.82
N HIS A 55 8.66 0.00 6.95
CA HIS A 55 9.00 -1.41 7.19
C HIS A 55 10.22 -1.87 6.38
N SER A 56 11.25 -1.02 6.28
CA SER A 56 12.52 -1.37 5.65
C SER A 56 13.67 -0.67 6.36
N ALA A 57 14.76 -1.40 6.63
CA ALA A 57 15.98 -0.84 7.22
C ALA A 57 16.59 0.30 6.40
N THR A 58 16.30 0.37 5.10
CA THR A 58 16.80 1.40 4.17
C THR A 58 15.73 2.42 3.77
N ALA A 59 14.60 2.47 4.47
CA ALA A 59 13.54 3.43 4.17
C ALA A 59 14.05 4.87 4.28
N ALA A 60 13.85 5.66 3.23
CA ALA A 60 14.19 7.07 3.24
C ALA A 60 13.31 7.81 4.26
N THR A 61 13.93 8.62 5.12
CA THR A 61 13.17 9.46 6.05
C THR A 61 12.34 10.47 5.23
N PRO A 62 11.02 10.56 5.46
CA PRO A 62 10.19 11.54 4.77
C PRO A 62 10.59 12.97 5.19
N PHE A 63 10.31 13.96 4.35
CA PHE A 63 10.76 15.34 4.60
C PHE A 63 10.34 15.88 5.99
N TYR A 64 9.13 15.52 6.44
CA TYR A 64 8.57 15.93 7.73
C TYR A 64 9.25 15.23 8.93
N GLY A 65 9.94 14.12 8.70
CA GLY A 65 10.79 13.45 9.67
C GLY A 65 12.04 14.26 10.07
N ASN A 66 12.32 15.37 9.38
CA ASN A 66 13.41 16.28 9.70
C ASN A 66 12.94 17.55 10.43
N LEU A 67 11.65 17.70 10.72
CA LEU A 67 11.13 18.84 11.48
C LEU A 67 11.50 18.71 12.97
N PRO A 68 11.88 19.80 13.65
CA PRO A 68 12.39 19.73 15.03
C PRO A 68 11.36 19.23 16.05
N LEU A 69 10.07 19.50 15.82
CA LEU A 69 9.01 19.17 16.77
C LEU A 69 8.49 17.73 16.63
N ILE A 70 8.38 17.21 15.40
CA ILE A 70 7.77 15.90 15.13
C ILE A 70 8.77 14.86 14.60
N GLY A 71 9.91 15.30 14.08
CA GLY A 71 10.89 14.46 13.42
C GLY A 71 11.47 13.34 14.28
N PRO A 72 11.84 13.59 15.56
CA PRO A 72 12.29 12.53 16.46
C PRO A 72 11.27 11.41 16.64
N THR A 73 9.99 11.77 16.79
CA THR A 73 8.87 10.82 16.92
C THR A 73 8.68 9.99 15.65
N VAL A 74 8.66 10.64 14.49
CA VAL A 74 8.54 9.94 13.19
C VAL A 74 9.69 8.95 12.99
N LYS A 75 10.93 9.38 13.23
CA LYS A 75 12.10 8.50 13.11
C LYS A 75 12.05 7.34 14.11
N ALA A 76 11.53 7.56 15.32
CA ALA A 76 11.34 6.50 16.30
C ALA A 76 10.29 5.49 15.85
N ASP A 77 9.16 5.96 15.33
CA ASP A 77 8.09 5.11 14.81
C ASP A 77 8.54 4.30 13.59
N MET A 78 9.34 4.88 12.68
CA MET A 78 9.93 4.14 11.55
C MET A 78 10.86 3.02 12.04
N ARG A 79 11.72 3.31 13.03
CA ARG A 79 12.61 2.29 13.63
C ARG A 79 11.81 1.18 14.29
N GLU A 80 10.74 1.53 15.01
CA GLU A 80 9.87 0.55 15.67
C GLU A 80 9.10 -0.30 14.65
N GLY A 81 8.53 0.33 13.61
CA GLY A 81 7.85 -0.37 12.52
C GLY A 81 8.76 -1.39 11.83
N THR A 82 9.96 -0.98 11.45
CA THR A 82 10.97 -1.88 10.86
C THR A 82 11.41 -2.98 11.83
N ARG A 83 11.53 -2.68 13.13
CA ARG A 83 11.88 -3.68 14.16
C ARG A 83 10.81 -4.76 14.29
N TYR A 84 9.53 -4.41 14.25
CA TYR A 84 8.44 -5.39 14.29
C TYR A 84 8.38 -6.22 13.01
N LEU A 85 8.59 -5.59 11.87
CA LEU A 85 8.52 -6.23 10.56
C LEU A 85 9.40 -5.47 9.56
N ASP A 86 10.44 -6.14 9.07
CA ASP A 86 11.20 -5.70 7.91
C ASP A 86 10.72 -6.50 6.69
N LEU A 87 10.05 -5.81 5.77
CA LEU A 87 9.44 -6.41 4.58
C LEU A 87 10.47 -6.71 3.48
N THR A 88 11.73 -6.34 3.64
CA THR A 88 12.76 -6.50 2.60
C THR A 88 12.90 -7.96 2.16
N ALA A 89 13.10 -8.87 3.11
CA ALA A 89 13.23 -10.30 2.82
C ALA A 89 11.92 -10.93 2.31
N MET A 90 10.77 -10.48 2.83
CA MET A 90 9.46 -10.93 2.34
C MET A 90 9.26 -10.54 0.87
N LEU A 91 9.53 -9.29 0.50
CA LEU A 91 9.37 -8.83 -0.87
C LEU A 91 10.33 -9.53 -1.82
N GLU A 92 11.58 -9.76 -1.41
CA GLU A 92 12.53 -10.55 -2.18
C GLU A 92 12.02 -11.98 -2.40
N ALA A 93 11.49 -12.63 -1.34
CA ALA A 93 10.91 -13.95 -1.47
C ALA A 93 9.70 -13.96 -2.42
N LEU A 94 8.80 -12.97 -2.31
CA LEU A 94 7.62 -12.85 -3.17
C LEU A 94 7.98 -12.65 -4.65
N ASP A 95 8.97 -11.80 -4.94
CA ASP A 95 9.43 -11.54 -6.31
C ASP A 95 10.04 -12.78 -6.96
N ASN A 96 10.72 -13.61 -6.16
CA ASN A 96 11.41 -14.82 -6.61
C ASN A 96 10.56 -16.11 -6.47
N GLY A 97 9.31 -15.99 -6.02
CA GLY A 97 8.42 -17.15 -5.79
C GLY A 97 8.90 -18.10 -4.68
N GLN A 98 9.68 -17.59 -3.73
CA GLN A 98 10.17 -18.33 -2.58
C GLN A 98 9.18 -18.27 -1.41
N LEU A 99 9.43 -19.11 -0.40
CA LEU A 99 8.63 -19.12 0.82
C LEU A 99 8.91 -17.88 1.68
N VAL A 100 7.84 -17.27 2.17
CA VAL A 100 7.90 -16.20 3.17
C VAL A 100 7.94 -16.81 4.56
N SER A 101 8.59 -16.15 5.52
CA SER A 101 8.62 -16.62 6.91
C SER A 101 7.20 -16.66 7.50
N GLU A 102 6.89 -17.68 8.30
CA GLU A 102 5.58 -17.80 8.97
C GLU A 102 5.28 -16.61 9.88
N ALA A 103 6.31 -16.07 10.55
CA ALA A 103 6.17 -14.93 11.44
C ALA A 103 5.81 -13.65 10.67
N ASP A 104 6.45 -13.40 9.53
CA ASP A 104 6.16 -12.19 8.74
C ASP A 104 4.84 -12.32 7.99
N LEU A 105 4.53 -13.52 7.49
CA LEU A 105 3.20 -13.84 6.95
C LEU A 105 2.10 -13.52 7.98
N ALA A 106 2.24 -14.00 9.22
CA ALA A 106 1.27 -13.78 10.28
C ALA A 106 1.09 -12.29 10.60
N LYS A 107 2.16 -11.50 10.61
CA LYS A 107 2.08 -10.04 10.87
C LYS A 107 1.36 -9.29 9.74
N VAL A 108 1.62 -9.64 8.48
CA VAL A 108 0.93 -9.03 7.34
C VAL A 108 -0.54 -9.44 7.30
N GLU A 109 -0.84 -10.70 7.59
CA GLU A 109 -2.21 -11.21 7.72
C GLU A 109 -2.97 -10.49 8.84
N ASP A 110 -2.35 -10.33 10.02
CA ASP A 110 -2.94 -9.59 11.15
C ASP A 110 -3.18 -8.11 10.81
N ALA A 111 -2.23 -7.45 10.15
CA ALA A 111 -2.39 -6.06 9.70
C ALA A 111 -3.57 -5.91 8.71
N ALA A 112 -3.74 -6.87 7.79
CA ALA A 112 -4.85 -6.89 6.85
C ALA A 112 -6.20 -7.12 7.55
N LEU A 113 -6.26 -8.04 8.52
CA LEU A 113 -7.46 -8.34 9.32
C LEU A 113 -7.87 -7.17 10.23
N SER A 114 -6.90 -6.65 11.00
CA SER A 114 -7.14 -5.62 12.01
C SER A 114 -7.29 -4.23 11.40
N GLY A 115 -6.73 -3.97 10.22
CA GLY A 115 -6.59 -2.63 9.68
C GLY A 115 -5.71 -1.73 10.56
N SER A 116 -4.80 -2.32 11.33
CA SER A 116 -3.90 -1.61 12.25
C SER A 116 -2.81 -0.79 11.56
N MET A 117 -2.62 -1.01 10.25
CA MET A 117 -1.62 -0.33 9.43
C MET A 117 -2.24 0.50 8.29
N PRO A 118 -1.76 1.74 8.07
CA PRO A 118 -0.83 2.47 8.94
C PRO A 118 -1.43 2.75 10.35
N PRO A 119 -0.62 2.98 11.39
CA PRO A 119 -1.13 3.33 12.71
C PRO A 119 -2.05 4.55 12.64
N ALA A 120 -3.10 4.59 13.46
CA ALA A 120 -4.15 5.64 13.40
C ALA A 120 -3.61 7.08 13.40
N LYS A 121 -2.51 7.35 14.10
CA LYS A 121 -1.83 8.66 14.12
C LYS A 121 -1.28 9.10 12.76
N TYR A 122 -1.09 8.16 11.83
CA TYR A 122 -0.64 8.40 10.45
C TYR A 122 -1.80 8.31 9.45
N SER A 123 -2.83 7.48 9.70
CA SER A 123 -3.94 7.25 8.75
C SER A 123 -4.73 8.50 8.37
N HIS A 124 -4.76 9.52 9.23
CA HIS A 124 -5.47 10.79 8.98
C HIS A 124 -4.57 11.91 8.47
N MET A 125 -3.28 11.64 8.25
CA MET A 125 -2.35 12.63 7.74
C MET A 125 -2.42 12.66 6.20
N PRO A 126 -2.49 13.84 5.56
CA PRO A 126 -2.58 13.93 4.09
C PRO A 126 -1.46 13.17 3.37
N MET A 127 -0.28 13.07 3.98
CA MET A 127 0.88 12.35 3.44
C MET A 127 0.71 10.83 3.36
N HIS A 128 -0.24 10.26 4.09
CA HIS A 128 -0.55 8.82 4.12
C HIS A 128 -1.95 8.52 3.58
N TRP A 129 -2.58 9.48 2.90
CA TRP A 129 -3.85 9.20 2.23
C TRP A 129 -3.61 8.13 1.16
N GLY A 130 -4.41 7.06 1.20
CA GLY A 130 -4.34 6.00 0.20
C GLY A 130 -3.29 4.93 0.50
N THR A 131 -2.64 4.96 1.66
CA THR A 131 -1.74 3.88 2.10
C THR A 131 -2.46 2.82 2.94
N ASN A 132 -3.74 3.03 3.26
CA ASN A 132 -4.56 2.02 3.93
C ASN A 132 -4.98 0.97 2.90
N LEU A 133 -4.97 -0.29 3.30
CA LEU A 133 -5.50 -1.36 2.46
C LEU A 133 -6.99 -1.18 2.23
N ASP A 134 -7.42 -1.21 0.96
CA ASP A 134 -8.83 -1.27 0.61
C ASP A 134 -9.40 -2.70 0.79
N SER A 135 -10.71 -2.88 0.58
CA SER A 135 -11.36 -4.18 0.77
C SER A 135 -10.85 -5.26 -0.20
N ASP A 136 -10.50 -4.89 -1.43
CA ASP A 136 -10.06 -5.82 -2.46
C ASP A 136 -8.60 -6.24 -2.18
N GLU A 137 -7.75 -5.29 -1.81
CA GLU A 137 -6.37 -5.54 -1.41
C GLU A 137 -6.28 -6.42 -0.17
N LYS A 138 -7.13 -6.16 0.84
CA LYS A 138 -7.28 -7.05 2.00
C LYS A 138 -7.66 -8.46 1.56
N ALA A 139 -8.65 -8.60 0.68
CA ALA A 139 -9.08 -9.91 0.21
C ALA A 139 -7.94 -10.68 -0.51
N VAL A 140 -7.14 -9.99 -1.31
CA VAL A 140 -5.96 -10.57 -1.96
C VAL A 140 -4.93 -11.05 -0.94
N LEU A 141 -4.56 -10.21 0.04
CA LEU A 141 -3.62 -10.57 1.10
C LEU A 141 -4.07 -11.78 1.91
N LEU A 142 -5.34 -11.81 2.32
CA LEU A 142 -5.90 -12.89 3.12
C LEU A 142 -6.04 -14.19 2.31
N SER A 143 -6.42 -14.10 1.04
CA SER A 143 -6.46 -15.27 0.15
C SER A 143 -5.06 -15.85 -0.04
N TRP A 144 -4.07 -15.01 -0.31
CA TRP A 144 -2.68 -15.42 -0.44
C TRP A 144 -2.17 -16.09 0.84
N ALA A 145 -2.41 -15.50 2.01
CA ALA A 145 -1.99 -16.07 3.28
C ALA A 145 -2.59 -17.46 3.52
N LYS A 146 -3.89 -17.61 3.24
CA LYS A 146 -4.59 -18.90 3.30
C LYS A 146 -3.99 -19.94 2.35
N ASP A 147 -3.59 -19.54 1.15
CA ASP A 147 -3.04 -20.45 0.14
C ASP A 147 -1.59 -20.84 0.44
N VAL A 148 -0.78 -19.95 1.02
CA VAL A 148 0.55 -20.28 1.54
C VAL A 148 0.46 -21.32 2.67
N ARG A 149 -0.47 -21.15 3.62
CA ARG A 149 -0.65 -22.08 4.76
C ARG A 149 -1.14 -23.49 4.39
N LYS A 150 -1.67 -23.69 3.18
CA LYS A 150 -2.12 -25.02 2.71
C LYS A 150 -0.98 -25.86 2.12
N LYS A 151 0.13 -25.23 1.76
CA LYS A 151 1.30 -25.88 1.17
C LYS A 151 2.18 -26.48 2.26
#